data_AF-A0A971GL32-F1
#
_entry.id   AF-A0A971GL32-F1
#
_cell.length_a   1.000
_cell.length_b   1.000
_cell.length_c   1.000
_cell.angle_alpha   90.00
_cell.angle_beta   90.00
_cell.angle_gamma   90.00
#
_symmetry.space_group_name_H-M   'P 1'
#
loop_
_entity.id
_entity.type
_entity.pdbx_description
1 polymer ?
#
loop_
_entity_poly.entity_id
_entity_poly.type
_entity_poly.pdbx_seq_one_letter_code
_entity_poly.pdbx_strand_id
1 'polypeptide(L)'
;MGECKRCGMCCQDVRLAEDPELLEKAYGYWKRSKQIDPNFSDIYLIYPMLEFKFEEKGADLPYHYRCKHYAVIDGLPACSIHAIRPRMCRDFPYYEDVTHLQQEENLSPYEGCGYNDPD
;
A
#
# COMPACT_ATOMS: atom_id res chain seq x y z
N MET A 1 2.35 -18.02 10.50
CA MET A 1 1.50 -17.07 9.78
C MET A 1 1.71 -17.27 8.29
N GLY A 2 0.65 -17.11 7.48
CA GLY A 2 0.75 -17.22 6.03
C GLY A 2 1.77 -16.27 5.39
N GLU A 3 2.25 -16.61 4.20
CA GLU A 3 3.28 -15.87 3.46
C GLU A 3 2.71 -15.21 2.19
N CYS A 4 3.47 -14.27 1.60
CA CYS A 4 3.11 -13.69 0.31
C CYS A 4 3.09 -14.75 -0.81
N LYS A 5 1.88 -15.04 -1.33
CA LYS A 5 1.68 -15.95 -2.47
C LYS A 5 1.78 -15.28 -3.85
N ARG A 6 2.31 -14.05 -3.91
CA ARG A 6 2.40 -13.24 -5.14
C ARG A 6 1.06 -13.08 -5.87
N CYS A 7 -0.05 -12.90 -5.14
CA CYS A 7 -1.37 -12.64 -5.75
C CYS A 7 -1.46 -11.26 -6.44
N GLY A 8 -0.59 -10.32 -6.06
CA GLY A 8 -0.49 -9.00 -6.69
C GLY A 8 -1.55 -7.97 -6.25
N MET A 9 -2.52 -8.37 -5.43
CA MET A 9 -3.63 -7.50 -4.99
C MET A 9 -3.15 -6.21 -4.33
N CYS A 10 -2.15 -6.30 -3.43
CA CYS A 10 -1.55 -5.14 -2.77
C CYS A 10 -0.85 -4.14 -3.69
N CYS A 11 -0.63 -4.47 -4.98
CA CYS A 11 -0.10 -3.56 -5.99
C CYS A 11 -1.15 -3.20 -7.05
N GLN A 12 -2.11 -4.08 -7.32
CA GLN A 12 -3.17 -3.81 -8.28
C GLN A 12 -4.27 -2.92 -7.70
N ASP A 13 -4.54 -3.05 -6.41
CA ASP A 13 -5.66 -2.42 -5.70
C ASP A 13 -5.19 -1.84 -4.36
N VAL A 14 -4.26 -0.89 -4.39
CA VAL A 14 -3.81 -0.20 -3.18
C VAL A 14 -4.99 0.62 -2.63
N ARG A 15 -5.51 0.24 -1.46
CA ARG A 15 -6.62 0.94 -0.79
C ARG A 15 -6.11 1.87 0.29
N LEU A 16 -6.59 3.12 0.28
CA LEU A 16 -6.17 4.19 1.19
C LEU A 16 -7.37 4.95 1.74
N ALA A 17 -7.17 5.60 2.89
CA ALA A 17 -8.13 6.53 3.47
C ALA A 17 -8.06 7.91 2.80
N GLU A 18 -6.91 8.26 2.23
CA GLU A 18 -6.62 9.58 1.67
C GLU A 18 -6.98 9.68 0.19
N ASP A 19 -7.64 10.79 -0.17
CA ASP A 19 -8.01 11.11 -1.55
C ASP A 19 -6.79 11.57 -2.39
N PRO A 20 -6.84 11.47 -3.73
CA PRO A 20 -5.70 11.77 -4.59
C PRO A 20 -5.24 13.24 -4.51
N GLU A 21 -6.13 14.21 -4.28
CA GLU A 21 -5.72 15.61 -4.17
C GLU A 21 -4.94 15.87 -2.88
N LEU A 22 -5.35 15.26 -1.77
CA LEU A 22 -4.63 15.35 -0.50
C LEU A 22 -3.22 14.76 -0.64
N LEU A 23 -3.11 13.57 -1.22
CA LEU A 23 -1.82 12.92 -1.48
C LEU A 23 -0.92 13.80 -2.36
N GLU A 24 -1.46 14.40 -3.42
CA GLU A 24 -0.70 15.31 -4.30
C GLU A 24 -0.20 16.56 -3.57
N LYS A 25 -1.06 17.20 -2.77
CA LYS A 25 -0.71 18.39 -1.99
C LYS A 25 0.38 18.07 -0.96
N ALA A 26 0.25 16.95 -0.25
CA ALA A 26 1.22 16.49 0.74
C ALA A 26 2.58 16.18 0.09
N TYR A 27 2.58 15.43 -1.02
CA TYR A 27 3.80 15.14 -1.78
C TYR A 27 4.46 16.42 -2.30
N GLY A 28 3.67 17.36 -2.83
CA GLY A 28 4.16 18.66 -3.29
C GLY A 28 4.78 19.50 -2.18
N TYR A 29 4.20 19.48 -0.98
CA TYR A 29 4.77 20.13 0.20
C TYR A 29 6.12 19.51 0.58
N TRP A 30 6.17 18.18 0.70
CA TRP A 30 7.40 17.45 1.02
C TRP A 30 8.51 17.75 0.03
N LYS A 31 8.22 17.70 -1.28
CA LYS A 31 9.21 17.97 -2.34
C LYS A 31 9.80 19.37 -2.25
N ARG A 32 9.07 20.35 -1.70
CA ARG A 32 9.53 21.74 -1.52
C ARG A 32 10.19 21.98 -0.16
N SER A 33 10.01 21.08 0.81
CA SER A 33 10.56 21.25 2.14
C SER A 33 12.05 20.91 2.18
N LYS A 34 12.83 21.72 2.90
CA LYS A 34 14.25 21.44 3.18
C LYS A 34 14.46 20.56 4.42
N GLN A 35 13.39 20.34 5.19
CA GLN A 35 13.38 19.49 6.37
C GLN A 35 12.24 18.49 6.21
N ILE A 36 12.56 17.21 6.29
CA ILE A 36 11.55 16.15 6.30
C ILE A 36 10.92 16.20 7.69
N ASP A 37 9.61 16.41 7.75
CA ASP A 37 8.87 16.25 9.00
C ASP A 37 9.04 14.78 9.44
N PRO A 38 9.55 14.50 10.65
CA PRO A 38 9.71 13.13 11.13
C PRO A 38 8.39 12.35 11.21
N ASN A 39 7.24 13.04 11.21
CA ASN A 39 5.91 12.43 11.16
C ASN A 39 5.33 12.35 9.74
N PHE A 40 6.11 12.69 8.70
CA PHE A 40 5.65 12.61 7.32
C PHE A 40 5.45 11.14 6.94
N SER A 41 4.19 10.72 6.85
CA SER A 41 3.85 9.33 6.57
C SER A 41 4.36 8.88 5.20
N ASP A 42 4.91 7.67 5.15
CA ASP A 42 5.40 7.01 3.93
C ASP A 42 4.34 6.98 2.83
N ILE A 43 3.05 7.01 3.17
CA ILE A 43 1.98 6.98 2.19
C ILE A 43 2.06 8.15 1.20
N TYR A 44 2.42 9.33 1.67
CA TYR A 44 2.56 10.51 0.84
C TYR A 44 3.80 10.44 -0.06
N LEU A 45 4.81 9.67 0.32
CA LEU A 45 6.02 9.45 -0.48
C LEU A 45 5.77 8.48 -1.65
N ILE A 46 4.83 7.54 -1.49
CA ILE A 46 4.51 6.59 -2.56
C ILE A 46 3.50 7.13 -3.57
N TYR A 47 2.85 8.28 -3.32
CA TYR A 47 1.89 8.90 -4.23
C TYR A 47 2.34 8.92 -5.71
N PRO A 48 3.58 9.32 -6.07
CA PRO A 48 4.02 9.32 -7.47
C PRO A 48 3.99 7.94 -8.13
N MET A 49 4.07 6.88 -7.33
CA MET A 49 4.01 5.48 -7.76
C MET A 49 2.58 4.97 -7.92
N LEU A 50 1.58 5.76 -7.55
CA LEU A 50 0.17 5.39 -7.60
C LEU A 50 -0.54 6.04 -8.81
N GLU A 51 -1.52 5.33 -9.33
CA GLU A 51 -2.48 5.76 -10.35
C GLU A 51 -3.87 5.58 -9.75
N PHE A 52 -4.61 6.68 -9.58
CA PHE A 52 -5.96 6.63 -9.04
C PHE A 52 -6.90 5.86 -9.99
N LYS A 53 -7.74 5.00 -9.43
CA LYS A 53 -8.73 4.22 -10.19
C LYS A 53 -10.14 4.75 -9.97
N PHE A 54 -10.62 4.68 -8.73
CA PHE A 54 -11.96 5.11 -8.35
C PHE A 54 -12.08 5.28 -6.83
N GLU A 55 -13.19 5.88 -6.40
CA GLU A 55 -13.61 6.00 -5.01
C GLU A 55 -14.83 5.09 -4.77
N GLU A 56 -14.75 4.23 -3.76
CA GLU A 56 -15.86 3.42 -3.26
C GLU A 56 -16.44 4.07 -2.00
N LYS A 57 -17.53 4.82 -2.18
CA LYS A 57 -18.15 5.57 -1.08
C LYS A 57 -18.70 4.62 -0.01
N GLY A 58 -18.31 4.85 1.23
CA GLY A 58 -18.79 4.10 2.39
C GLY A 58 -17.90 2.92 2.81
N ALA A 59 -16.82 2.65 2.08
CA ALA A 59 -15.75 1.75 2.54
C ALA A 59 -14.82 2.46 3.53
N ASP A 60 -14.16 1.69 4.41
CA ASP A 60 -13.20 2.19 5.40
C ASP A 60 -11.93 2.76 4.74
N LEU A 61 -11.45 2.10 3.68
CA LEU A 61 -10.39 2.57 2.78
C LEU A 61 -10.98 2.84 1.39
N PRO A 62 -11.66 3.99 1.18
CA PRO A 62 -12.51 4.22 0.02
C PRO A 62 -11.75 4.54 -1.26
N TYR A 63 -10.47 4.92 -1.20
CA TYR A 63 -9.72 5.32 -2.39
C TYR A 63 -8.87 4.18 -2.92
N HIS A 64 -9.14 3.78 -4.17
CA HIS A 64 -8.48 2.67 -4.83
C HIS A 64 -7.46 3.17 -5.85
N TYR A 65 -6.25 2.64 -5.77
CA TYR A 65 -5.14 2.98 -6.65
C TYR A 65 -4.50 1.73 -7.25
N ARG A 66 -3.85 1.91 -8.40
CA ARG A 66 -2.93 0.94 -8.99
C ARG A 66 -1.49 1.42 -8.82
N CYS A 67 -0.61 0.53 -8.39
CA CYS A 67 0.82 0.83 -8.41
C CYS A 67 1.35 0.77 -9.85
N LYS A 68 2.03 1.82 -10.30
CA LYS A 68 2.70 1.91 -11.61
C LYS A 68 3.85 0.90 -11.77
N HIS A 69 4.39 0.40 -10.66
CA HIS A 69 5.44 -0.63 -10.65
C HIS A 69 4.90 -2.06 -10.59
N TYR A 70 3.58 -2.24 -10.61
CA TYR A 70 2.98 -3.56 -10.82
C TYR A 70 3.38 -4.11 -12.18
N ALA A 71 3.93 -5.32 -12.19
CA ALA A 71 4.31 -6.04 -13.39
C ALA A 71 3.84 -7.49 -13.31
N VAL A 72 3.81 -8.16 -14.47
CA VAL A 72 3.66 -9.60 -14.57
C VAL A 72 4.94 -10.14 -15.21
N ILE A 73 5.68 -10.96 -14.47
CA ILE A 73 6.94 -11.57 -14.90
C ILE A 73 6.73 -13.08 -14.89
N ASP A 74 6.93 -13.74 -16.04
CA ASP A 74 6.70 -15.17 -16.23
C ASP A 74 5.29 -15.62 -15.81
N GLY A 75 4.28 -14.80 -16.13
CA GLY A 75 2.88 -15.06 -15.78
C GLY A 75 2.52 -14.81 -14.32
N LEU A 76 3.48 -14.39 -13.47
CA LEU A 76 3.27 -14.15 -12.05
C LEU A 76 3.32 -12.66 -11.71
N PRO A 77 2.41 -12.16 -10.86
CA PRO A 77 2.50 -10.81 -10.31
C PRO A 77 3.86 -10.54 -9.65
N ALA A 78 4.40 -9.35 -9.91
CA ALA A 78 5.69 -8.91 -9.42
C ALA A 78 5.73 -7.39 -9.21
N CYS A 79 6.66 -6.94 -8.38
CA CYS A 79 7.02 -5.53 -8.24
C CYS A 79 8.30 -5.27 -9.03
N SER A 80 8.26 -4.37 -10.02
CA SER A 80 9.44 -4.04 -10.84
C SER A 80 10.55 -3.33 -10.06
N ILE A 81 10.26 -2.82 -8.86
CA ILE A 81 11.21 -2.15 -7.97
C ILE A 81 11.40 -2.91 -6.64
N HIS A 82 11.15 -4.23 -6.60
CA HIS A 82 11.13 -5.03 -5.37
C HIS A 82 12.31 -4.76 -4.41
N ALA A 83 13.53 -4.65 -4.93
CA ALA A 83 14.74 -4.45 -4.13
C ALA A 83 14.82 -3.07 -3.44
N ILE A 84 14.20 -2.04 -4.03
CA ILE A 84 14.24 -0.65 -3.56
C ILE A 84 12.86 -0.14 -3.15
N ARG A 85 11.90 -1.06 -2.96
CA ARG A 85 10.53 -0.69 -2.64
C ARG A 85 10.47 0.14 -1.34
N PRO A 86 9.55 1.12 -1.27
CA PRO A 86 9.29 1.89 -0.07
C PRO A 86 8.99 1.00 1.12
N ARG A 87 9.24 1.52 2.32
CA ARG A 87 9.03 0.80 3.57
C ARG A 87 7.58 0.32 3.72
N MET A 88 6.59 1.17 3.44
CA MET A 88 5.17 0.77 3.40
C MET A 88 4.92 -0.51 2.57
N CYS A 89 5.55 -0.67 1.41
CA CYS A 89 5.38 -1.87 0.59
C CYS A 89 6.22 -3.06 1.08
N ARG A 90 7.32 -2.79 1.78
CA ARG A 90 8.25 -3.81 2.30
C ARG A 90 7.71 -4.48 3.55
N ASP A 91 7.10 -3.67 4.41
CA ASP A 91 6.65 -4.08 5.73
C ASP A 91 5.23 -4.65 5.66
N PHE A 92 4.51 -4.48 4.55
CA PHE A 92 3.17 -5.05 4.33
C PHE A 92 3.09 -6.57 4.62
N PRO A 93 2.05 -7.03 5.36
CA PRO A 93 0.98 -6.26 6.00
C PRO A 93 1.33 -5.75 7.43
N TYR A 94 2.54 -6.03 7.90
CA TYR A 94 3.02 -5.76 9.26
C TYR A 94 3.65 -4.37 9.39
N TYR A 95 2.85 -3.33 9.21
CA TYR A 95 3.29 -1.95 9.43
C TYR A 95 3.77 -1.76 10.89
N GLU A 96 4.62 -0.77 11.17
CA GLU A 96 4.92 -0.43 12.58
C GLU A 96 3.60 -0.04 13.30
N ASP A 97 3.45 -0.48 14.56
CA ASP A 97 2.29 -0.27 15.45
C ASP A 97 1.04 -1.17 15.26
N VAL A 98 1.01 -2.14 14.34
CA VAL A 98 -0.07 -3.17 14.29
C VAL A 98 0.07 -4.31 15.32
N THR A 99 0.75 -4.08 16.44
CA THR A 99 0.69 -4.97 17.62
C THR A 99 -0.69 -5.07 18.25
N HIS A 100 -1.65 -4.24 17.82
CA HIS A 100 -3.00 -4.14 18.37
C HIS A 100 -4.11 -4.69 17.47
N LEU A 101 -3.82 -5.15 16.23
CA LEU A 101 -4.83 -5.82 15.43
C LEU A 101 -5.19 -7.14 16.13
N GLN A 102 -6.43 -7.19 16.59
CA GLN A 102 -7.00 -8.29 17.35
C GLN A 102 -6.79 -9.59 16.57
N GLN A 103 -6.47 -10.67 17.28
CA GLN A 103 -6.24 -12.02 16.72
C GLN A 103 -7.40 -12.55 15.83
N GLU A 104 -8.53 -11.84 15.76
CA GLU A 104 -9.74 -12.21 15.04
C GLU A 104 -9.88 -11.52 13.66
N GLU A 105 -9.06 -10.51 13.32
CA GLU A 105 -9.13 -9.80 12.03
C GLU A 105 -8.04 -10.26 11.05
N ASN A 106 -8.37 -10.27 9.75
CA ASN A 106 -7.44 -10.57 8.67
C ASN A 106 -6.25 -9.60 8.69
N LEU A 107 -5.02 -10.12 8.59
CA LEU A 107 -3.79 -9.31 8.54
C LEU A 107 -3.75 -8.39 7.31
N SER A 108 -4.30 -8.86 6.20
CA SER A 108 -4.43 -8.11 4.95
C SER A 108 -5.89 -7.80 4.64
N PRO A 109 -6.20 -6.59 4.13
CA PRO A 109 -7.55 -6.24 3.70
C PRO A 109 -7.99 -6.94 2.39
N TYR A 110 -7.11 -7.72 1.76
CA TYR A 110 -7.40 -8.37 0.48
C TYR A 110 -7.87 -9.82 0.69
N GLU A 111 -9.04 -10.13 0.15
CA GLU A 111 -9.51 -11.52 0.05
C GLU A 111 -8.53 -12.35 -0.80
N GLY A 112 -8.26 -13.58 -0.36
CA GLY A 112 -7.29 -14.46 -1.03
C GLY A 112 -5.83 -14.02 -0.89
N CYS A 113 -5.53 -13.07 0.01
CA CYS A 113 -4.15 -12.76 0.34
C CYS A 113 -3.50 -13.92 1.12
N GLY A 114 -2.33 -14.36 0.67
CA GLY A 114 -1.61 -15.45 1.34
C GLY A 114 -1.25 -15.18 2.81
N TYR A 115 -1.17 -13.92 3.23
CA TYR A 115 -0.96 -13.54 4.63
C TYR A 115 -2.16 -13.81 5.54
N ASN A 116 -3.37 -13.97 4.98
CA ASN A 116 -4.57 -14.31 5.74
C ASN A 116 -4.79 -15.83 5.87
N ASP A 117 -3.98 -16.65 5.20
CA ASP A 117 -4.14 -18.09 5.25
C ASP A 117 -3.62 -18.66 6.58
N PRO A 118 -4.31 -19.67 7.15
CA PRO A 118 -3.82 -20.40 8.32
C PRO A 118 -2.53 -21.17 7.98
N ASP A 119 -1.69 -21.41 8.99
CA ASP A 119 -0.46 -22.23 8.89
C ASP A 119 -0.75 -23.70 8.55
#